data_AF-A0A1Z7YSN1-F1
#
_entry.id   AF-A0A1Z7YSN1-F1
#
_cell.length_a   1.000
_cell.length_b   1.000
_cell.length_c   1.000
_cell.angle_alpha   90.00
_cell.angle_beta   90.00
_cell.angle_gamma   90.00
#
_symmetry.space_group_name_H-M   'P 1'
#
loop_
_entity.id
_entity.type
_entity.pdbx_description
1 polymer ?
#
loop_
_entity_poly.entity_id
_entity_poly.type
_entity_poly.pdbx_seq_one_letter_code
_entity_poly.pdbx_strand_id
1 'polypeptide(L)'
;MLLTQFRSIQHILSLSLIAFTLTGCKVAVNVVGDGAGLVTSDIVGVECGNIDDKCSVLFNKFGSVELTATSQPGATFVGWEGDCEGSESTCELTLGIPREVTAIFEANDSPALDCATQGAKANCLTPKQTPEYYVAQSVTYFDTLASDVSVLVQPNYSLMVVRWEWPPWLLLTGLGNANLILTDVALKLFPTVIAEIDCRAFDTQPYGRCHMVFDYSGELCPIYEEFTFNDQGEITFIEAWTDLPGWTPTTEDDYWAEGEHVKRLATRVPGLGNANGLVDFDATWMEEAAKQDADVGELMKRGRRPYGTYMEEIVTHAVETAEGCNPGH
;
A
#
# COMPACT_ATOMS: atom_id res chain seq x y z
N MET A 1 -11.40 -71.42 69.75
CA MET A 1 -12.82 -71.38 70.15
C MET A 1 -13.54 -70.48 69.15
N LEU A 2 -14.40 -71.08 68.30
CA LEU A 2 -15.47 -70.52 67.42
C LEU A 2 -15.15 -69.27 66.54
N LEU A 3 -15.10 -69.32 65.19
CA LEU A 3 -16.12 -69.52 64.12
C LEU A 3 -16.61 -68.19 63.47
N THR A 4 -16.53 -68.13 62.12
CA THR A 4 -17.29 -67.33 61.09
C THR A 4 -17.05 -65.80 61.04
N GLN A 5 -17.05 -65.04 59.90
CA GLN A 5 -17.71 -65.18 58.59
C GLN A 5 -17.15 -64.15 57.53
N PHE A 6 -16.95 -64.60 56.27
CA PHE A 6 -17.24 -63.99 54.94
C PHE A 6 -16.75 -62.60 54.42
N ARG A 7 -16.10 -62.69 53.23
CA ARG A 7 -16.28 -61.94 51.94
C ARG A 7 -15.51 -60.64 51.60
N SER A 8 -14.68 -60.79 50.54
CA SER A 8 -14.62 -60.02 49.27
C SER A 8 -14.11 -58.57 49.27
N ILE A 9 -12.95 -58.36 48.63
CA ILE A 9 -12.53 -57.06 48.11
C ILE A 9 -11.99 -57.28 46.69
N GLN A 10 -12.76 -56.85 45.69
CA GLN A 10 -12.30 -56.61 44.33
C GLN A 10 -13.04 -55.36 43.80
N HIS A 11 -12.29 -54.50 43.08
CA HIS A 11 -12.74 -53.33 42.27
C HIS A 11 -12.98 -52.02 43.06
N ILE A 12 -12.63 -50.81 42.62
CA ILE A 12 -12.49 -50.19 41.29
C ILE A 12 -11.43 -49.05 41.39
N LEU A 13 -10.65 -48.83 40.33
CA LEU A 13 -9.90 -47.59 40.08
C LEU A 13 -10.87 -46.41 39.90
N SER A 14 -10.72 -45.32 40.65
CA SER A 14 -11.32 -44.04 40.30
C SER A 14 -10.24 -43.04 39.93
N LEU A 15 -9.82 -43.06 38.66
CA LEU A 15 -9.24 -41.89 38.02
C LEU A 15 -10.40 -40.91 37.81
N SER A 16 -10.47 -39.85 38.61
CA SER A 16 -11.40 -38.75 38.34
C SER A 16 -10.87 -37.98 37.13
N LEU A 17 -11.45 -38.22 35.96
CA LEU A 17 -11.33 -37.31 34.83
C LEU A 17 -12.18 -36.09 35.15
N ILE A 18 -11.55 -35.00 35.62
CA ILE A 18 -12.20 -33.70 35.65
C ILE A 18 -12.24 -33.23 34.19
N ALA A 19 -13.38 -33.43 33.52
CA ALA A 19 -13.64 -32.79 32.24
C ALA A 19 -13.84 -31.29 32.51
N PHE A 20 -12.80 -30.50 32.26
CA PHE A 20 -12.89 -29.05 32.26
C PHE A 20 -13.70 -28.64 31.02
N THR A 21 -14.97 -28.28 31.19
CA THR A 21 -15.79 -27.75 30.10
C THR A 21 -15.27 -26.35 29.74
N LEU A 22 -14.46 -26.24 28.68
CA LEU A 22 -14.09 -24.92 28.14
C LEU A 22 -15.37 -24.19 27.70
N THR A 23 -15.73 -23.13 28.41
CA THR A 23 -16.91 -22.29 28.14
C THR A 23 -16.55 -21.21 27.10
N GLY A 24 -15.96 -21.60 25.98
CA GLY A 24 -15.48 -20.70 24.93
C GLY A 24 -16.02 -21.09 23.56
N CYS A 25 -16.22 -20.08 22.71
CA CYS A 25 -16.64 -20.25 21.32
C CYS A 25 -15.38 -20.40 20.44
N LYS A 26 -15.19 -21.56 19.81
CA LYS A 26 -14.09 -21.78 18.87
C LYS A 26 -14.48 -21.23 17.50
N VAL A 27 -13.67 -20.34 16.92
CA VAL A 27 -13.81 -19.89 15.53
C VAL A 27 -12.65 -20.49 14.75
N ALA A 28 -12.95 -21.24 13.70
CA ALA A 28 -11.98 -21.74 12.73
C ALA A 28 -12.09 -20.91 11.44
N VAL A 29 -10.95 -20.42 10.95
CA VAL A 29 -10.88 -19.71 9.67
C VAL A 29 -10.01 -20.54 8.74
N ASN A 30 -10.57 -20.87 7.57
CA ASN A 30 -9.84 -21.47 6.46
C ASN A 30 -9.58 -20.38 5.41
N VAL A 31 -8.33 -20.21 4.97
CA VAL A 31 -7.99 -19.36 3.82
C VAL A 31 -7.71 -20.28 2.64
N VAL A 32 -8.46 -20.12 1.55
CA VAL A 32 -8.39 -21.02 0.37
C VAL A 32 -8.35 -20.22 -0.93
N GLY A 33 -8.03 -20.93 -2.01
CA GLY A 33 -7.83 -20.37 -3.35
C GLY A 33 -6.35 -20.30 -3.71
N ASP A 34 -6.03 -19.71 -4.86
CA ASP A 34 -4.66 -19.56 -5.35
C ASP A 34 -4.11 -18.13 -5.15
N GLY A 35 -4.95 -17.21 -4.66
CA GLY A 35 -4.56 -15.87 -4.22
C GLY A 35 -4.14 -15.87 -2.75
N ALA A 36 -3.16 -15.03 -2.41
CA ALA A 36 -2.78 -14.82 -1.02
C ALA A 36 -3.67 -13.74 -0.36
N GLY A 37 -4.01 -13.96 0.90
CA GLY A 37 -4.84 -13.05 1.68
C GLY A 37 -4.60 -13.19 3.18
N LEU A 38 -5.15 -12.24 3.94
CA LEU A 38 -5.12 -12.20 5.40
C LEU A 38 -6.55 -12.01 5.93
N VAL A 39 -6.91 -12.77 6.95
CA VAL A 39 -8.14 -12.60 7.72
C VAL A 39 -7.78 -12.17 9.13
N THR A 40 -8.35 -11.04 9.56
CA THR A 40 -8.21 -10.52 10.94
C THR A 40 -9.57 -10.41 11.62
N SER A 41 -9.59 -10.18 12.93
CA SER A 41 -10.81 -9.85 13.68
C SER A 41 -10.68 -8.57 14.49
N ASP A 42 -11.80 -7.88 14.71
CA ASP A 42 -11.91 -6.69 15.57
C ASP A 42 -11.50 -6.95 17.03
N ILE A 43 -11.71 -8.19 17.50
CA ILE A 43 -11.20 -8.69 18.78
C ILE A 43 -9.87 -9.40 18.54
N VAL A 44 -8.81 -9.04 19.26
CA VAL A 44 -7.50 -9.71 19.18
C VAL A 44 -7.64 -11.23 19.29
N GLY A 45 -7.15 -11.95 18.28
CA GLY A 45 -7.08 -13.40 18.30
C GLY A 45 -6.98 -14.05 16.92
N VAL A 46 -7.73 -13.56 15.93
CA VAL A 46 -7.70 -14.10 14.55
C VAL A 46 -6.71 -13.28 13.73
N GLU A 47 -5.66 -13.94 13.25
CA GLU A 47 -4.70 -13.44 12.26
C GLU A 47 -4.27 -14.65 11.41
N CYS A 48 -4.95 -14.85 10.29
CA CYS A 48 -4.85 -16.09 9.52
C CYS A 48 -4.57 -15.73 8.07
N GLY A 49 -3.41 -16.14 7.56
CA GLY A 49 -2.91 -15.61 6.31
C GLY A 49 -2.05 -16.59 5.54
N ASN A 50 -1.98 -16.36 4.23
CA ASN A 50 -1.43 -17.22 3.18
C ASN A 50 -2.37 -18.33 2.69
N ILE A 51 -2.06 -18.85 1.51
CA ILE A 51 -2.79 -19.93 0.82
C ILE A 51 -2.77 -21.20 1.68
N ASP A 52 -3.94 -21.83 1.82
CA ASP A 52 -4.17 -23.07 2.57
C ASP A 52 -3.89 -22.95 4.09
N ASP A 53 -3.89 -21.75 4.64
CA ASP A 53 -3.77 -21.55 6.08
C ASP A 53 -5.08 -21.91 6.82
N LYS A 54 -4.92 -22.55 7.97
CA LYS A 54 -6.01 -22.92 8.87
C LYS A 54 -5.65 -22.53 10.27
N CYS A 55 -6.29 -21.48 10.76
CA CYS A 55 -6.14 -21.04 12.14
C CYS A 55 -7.41 -21.35 12.94
N SER A 56 -7.27 -21.41 14.26
CA SER A 56 -8.46 -21.40 15.11
C SER A 56 -8.21 -20.70 16.42
N VAL A 57 -9.21 -19.96 16.87
CA VAL A 57 -9.14 -19.09 18.04
C VAL A 57 -10.28 -19.45 18.98
N LEU A 58 -10.01 -19.43 20.28
CA LEU A 58 -11.03 -19.61 21.29
C LEU A 58 -11.42 -18.27 21.89
N PHE A 59 -12.64 -17.82 21.62
CA PHE A 59 -13.20 -16.63 22.24
C PHE A 59 -13.88 -16.98 23.56
N ASN A 60 -13.40 -16.38 24.65
CA ASN A 60 -13.96 -16.55 25.99
C ASN A 60 -15.10 -15.55 26.29
N LYS A 61 -15.63 -14.90 25.26
CA LYS A 61 -16.73 -13.93 25.35
C LYS A 61 -17.93 -14.40 24.52
N PHE A 62 -19.11 -13.95 24.92
CA PHE A 62 -20.35 -14.04 24.14
C PHE A 62 -20.62 -12.67 23.51
N GLY A 63 -21.10 -12.62 22.26
CA GLY A 63 -21.28 -11.38 21.50
C GLY A 63 -21.15 -11.60 20.00
N SER A 64 -20.94 -10.54 19.22
CA SER A 64 -20.47 -10.64 17.84
C SER A 64 -18.96 -10.40 17.74
N VAL A 65 -18.35 -10.95 16.68
CA VAL A 65 -16.99 -10.66 16.22
C VAL A 65 -17.08 -10.31 14.74
N GLU A 66 -16.36 -9.28 14.31
CA GLU A 66 -16.26 -8.92 12.89
C GLU A 66 -14.93 -9.46 12.36
N LEU A 67 -15.01 -10.22 11.26
CA LEU A 67 -13.86 -10.66 10.50
C LEU A 67 -13.65 -9.75 9.30
N THR A 68 -12.40 -9.44 9.00
CA THR A 68 -12.01 -8.63 7.84
C THR A 68 -11.04 -9.42 6.97
N ALA A 69 -11.39 -9.61 5.70
CA ALA A 69 -10.52 -10.17 4.68
C ALA A 69 -9.78 -9.06 3.94
N THR A 70 -8.47 -9.20 3.82
CA THR A 70 -7.59 -8.27 3.11
C THR A 70 -6.77 -9.06 2.10
N SER A 71 -6.95 -8.80 0.81
CA SER A 71 -6.17 -9.42 -0.25
C SER A 71 -4.72 -8.93 -0.21
N GLN A 72 -3.76 -9.81 -0.46
CA GLN A 72 -2.39 -9.39 -0.74
C GLN A 72 -2.28 -8.92 -2.21
N PRO A 73 -1.25 -8.13 -2.57
CA PRO A 73 -1.03 -7.72 -3.95
C PRO A 73 -1.02 -8.89 -4.92
N GLY A 74 -1.77 -8.76 -6.01
CA GLY A 74 -1.90 -9.82 -7.02
C GLY A 74 -2.97 -10.87 -6.71
N ALA A 75 -3.81 -10.65 -5.70
CA ALA A 75 -4.99 -11.46 -5.42
C ALA A 75 -6.23 -10.59 -5.22
N THR A 76 -7.40 -11.17 -5.46
CA THR A 76 -8.71 -10.58 -5.17
C THR A 76 -9.44 -11.44 -4.14
N PHE A 77 -10.10 -10.81 -3.18
CA PHE A 77 -11.01 -11.49 -2.27
C PHE A 77 -12.32 -11.77 -3.02
N VAL A 78 -12.68 -13.04 -3.12
CA VAL A 78 -13.85 -13.48 -3.90
C VAL A 78 -15.10 -13.53 -3.03
N GLY A 79 -14.94 -13.95 -1.78
CA GLY A 79 -16.06 -14.05 -0.85
C GLY A 79 -15.83 -15.00 0.32
N TRP A 80 -16.83 -15.05 1.17
CA TRP A 80 -16.93 -15.94 2.33
C TRP A 80 -17.84 -17.14 2.05
N GLU A 81 -17.49 -18.27 2.66
CA GLU A 81 -18.35 -19.46 2.78
C GLU A 81 -18.40 -19.99 4.23
N GLY A 82 -19.44 -20.76 4.55
CA GLY A 82 -19.62 -21.41 5.86
C GLY A 82 -20.56 -20.63 6.77
N ASP A 83 -20.14 -20.34 8.00
CA ASP A 83 -20.89 -19.50 8.94
C ASP A 83 -20.90 -18.01 8.53
N CYS A 84 -20.10 -17.65 7.52
CA CYS A 84 -20.09 -16.37 6.80
C CYS A 84 -20.41 -16.64 5.33
N GLU A 85 -21.29 -15.84 4.72
CA GLU A 85 -21.61 -15.94 3.30
C GLU A 85 -21.68 -14.55 2.67
N GLY A 86 -21.15 -14.39 1.47
CA GLY A 86 -21.23 -13.14 0.70
C GLY A 86 -19.89 -12.68 0.16
N SER A 87 -19.91 -11.64 -0.67
CA SER A 87 -18.73 -11.06 -1.32
C SER A 87 -18.17 -9.83 -0.62
N GLU A 88 -18.80 -9.36 0.46
CA GLU A 88 -18.31 -8.23 1.24
C GLU A 88 -17.01 -8.62 1.96
N SER A 89 -16.03 -7.71 2.01
CA SER A 89 -14.73 -7.97 2.65
C SER A 89 -14.82 -8.17 4.17
N THR A 90 -15.94 -7.79 4.78
CA THR A 90 -16.23 -8.01 6.20
C THR A 90 -17.30 -9.06 6.42
N CYS A 91 -17.21 -9.77 7.55
CA CYS A 91 -18.25 -10.68 8.00
C CYS A 91 -18.48 -10.62 9.51
N GLU A 92 -19.72 -10.37 9.92
CA GLU A 92 -20.13 -10.40 11.33
C GLU A 92 -20.59 -11.82 11.75
N LEU A 93 -19.90 -12.38 12.75
CA LEU A 93 -20.22 -13.68 13.34
C LEU A 93 -20.81 -13.52 14.74
N THR A 94 -21.94 -14.18 15.01
CA THR A 94 -22.46 -14.29 16.38
C THR A 94 -21.83 -15.47 17.12
N LEU A 95 -21.13 -15.17 18.23
CA LEU A 95 -20.47 -16.13 19.12
C LEU A 95 -21.45 -16.77 20.11
N GLY A 96 -21.29 -18.08 20.32
CA GLY A 96 -22.12 -18.86 21.25
C GLY A 96 -22.10 -20.36 20.96
N ILE A 97 -21.77 -20.73 19.72
CA ILE A 97 -21.47 -22.09 19.25
C ILE A 97 -20.22 -22.05 18.37
N PRO A 98 -19.45 -23.14 18.27
CA PRO A 98 -18.29 -23.19 17.38
C PRO A 98 -18.65 -22.74 15.95
N ARG A 99 -17.80 -21.92 15.35
CA ARG A 99 -17.95 -21.38 13.99
C ARG A 99 -16.83 -21.84 13.09
N GLU A 100 -17.16 -22.05 11.82
CA GLU A 100 -16.20 -22.32 10.76
C GLU A 100 -16.52 -21.45 9.54
N VAL A 101 -15.52 -20.69 9.11
CA VAL A 101 -15.62 -19.80 7.95
C VAL A 101 -14.48 -20.06 7.00
N THR A 102 -14.75 -19.82 5.73
CA THR A 102 -13.76 -19.93 4.67
C THR A 102 -13.68 -18.61 3.92
N ALA A 103 -12.49 -18.01 3.85
CA ALA A 103 -12.19 -16.87 3.00
C ALA A 103 -11.57 -17.36 1.69
N ILE A 104 -12.12 -16.93 0.56
CA ILE A 104 -11.63 -17.31 -0.76
C ILE A 104 -10.88 -16.14 -1.37
N PHE A 105 -9.63 -16.37 -1.75
CA PHE A 105 -8.80 -15.43 -2.50
C PHE A 105 -8.37 -16.06 -3.81
N GLU A 106 -8.61 -15.38 -4.92
CA GLU A 106 -8.15 -15.82 -6.24
C GLU A 106 -6.94 -14.99 -6.66
N ALA A 107 -5.94 -15.64 -7.27
CA ALA A 107 -4.87 -14.93 -7.92
C ALA A 107 -5.45 -14.11 -9.06
N ASN A 108 -5.09 -12.83 -9.10
CA ASN A 108 -5.37 -12.04 -10.28
C ASN A 108 -4.62 -12.71 -11.43
N ASP A 109 -5.33 -13.03 -12.53
CA ASP A 109 -4.84 -13.71 -13.72
C ASP A 109 -3.86 -12.83 -14.54
N SER A 110 -3.01 -12.10 -13.82
CA SER A 110 -1.87 -11.37 -14.32
C SER A 110 -0.76 -12.39 -14.58
N PRO A 111 -0.06 -12.32 -15.73
CA PRO A 111 1.12 -13.13 -15.93
C PRO A 111 2.04 -12.98 -14.72
N ALA A 112 2.56 -14.12 -14.21
CA ALA A 112 3.44 -14.15 -13.05
C ALA A 112 4.48 -13.02 -13.15
N LEU A 113 4.63 -12.25 -12.08
CA LEU A 113 5.49 -11.07 -12.07
C LEU A 113 6.93 -11.47 -12.43
N ASP A 114 7.46 -10.87 -13.49
CA ASP A 114 8.82 -11.13 -13.97
C ASP A 114 9.85 -10.32 -13.17
N CYS A 115 10.06 -10.72 -11.92
CA CYS A 115 10.87 -9.99 -10.96
C CYS A 115 12.38 -10.22 -11.09
N ALA A 116 12.82 -11.17 -11.91
CA ALA A 116 14.23 -11.52 -12.05
C ALA A 116 14.94 -10.75 -13.19
N THR A 117 14.33 -9.69 -13.71
CA THR A 117 14.85 -8.91 -14.83
C THR A 117 15.20 -7.49 -14.46
N GLN A 118 15.99 -6.83 -15.32
CA GLN A 118 16.25 -5.40 -15.19
C GLN A 118 14.96 -4.58 -15.40
N GLY A 119 14.01 -5.07 -16.19
CA GLY A 119 12.71 -4.44 -16.43
C GLY A 119 11.64 -4.77 -15.38
N ALA A 120 12.01 -5.36 -14.23
CA ALA A 120 11.09 -5.62 -13.14
C ALA A 120 10.37 -4.33 -12.69
N LYS A 121 9.12 -4.45 -12.27
CA LYS A 121 8.27 -3.33 -11.80
C LYS A 121 8.30 -3.24 -10.28
N ALA A 122 8.00 -2.06 -9.72
CA ALA A 122 8.18 -1.77 -8.30
C ALA A 122 7.60 -2.84 -7.35
N ASN A 123 6.46 -3.42 -7.69
CA ASN A 123 5.79 -4.48 -6.92
C ASN A 123 6.58 -5.80 -6.79
N CYS A 124 7.73 -5.93 -7.46
CA CYS A 124 8.69 -7.01 -7.26
C CYS A 124 9.57 -6.84 -6.01
N LEU A 125 9.63 -5.63 -5.44
CA LEU A 125 10.41 -5.35 -4.26
C LEU A 125 9.60 -5.60 -2.99
N THR A 126 10.35 -5.85 -1.91
CA THR A 126 9.84 -5.87 -0.52
C THR A 126 10.62 -4.83 0.29
N PRO A 127 10.02 -4.22 1.33
CA PRO A 127 10.70 -3.23 2.16
C PRO A 127 12.07 -3.73 2.68
N LYS A 128 13.11 -2.90 2.54
CA LYS A 128 14.48 -3.14 3.05
C LYS A 128 14.87 -2.20 4.18
N GLN A 129 14.14 -1.11 4.35
CA GLN A 129 14.34 -0.13 5.41
C GLN A 129 13.19 -0.21 6.42
N THR A 130 13.31 0.49 7.54
CA THR A 130 12.24 0.53 8.54
C THR A 130 11.09 1.43 8.06
N PRO A 131 9.85 1.22 8.55
CA PRO A 131 8.75 2.14 8.29
C PRO A 131 9.10 3.60 8.61
N GLU A 132 9.81 3.85 9.71
CA GLU A 132 10.24 5.20 10.12
C GLU A 132 11.22 5.82 9.12
N TYR A 133 12.06 5.01 8.46
CA TYR A 133 12.95 5.49 7.42
C TYR A 133 12.16 6.00 6.21
N TYR A 134 11.19 5.23 5.73
CA TYR A 134 10.38 5.63 4.57
C TYR A 134 9.59 6.90 4.87
N VAL A 135 8.94 6.98 6.03
CA VAL A 135 8.26 8.20 6.49
C VAL A 135 9.24 9.38 6.55
N ALA A 136 10.43 9.19 7.15
CA ALA A 136 11.40 10.28 7.27
C ALA A 136 11.89 10.79 5.91
N GLN A 137 12.14 9.90 4.94
CA GLN A 137 12.55 10.33 3.59
C GLN A 137 11.42 11.07 2.87
N SER A 138 10.18 10.59 2.98
CA SER A 138 9.01 11.26 2.40
C SER A 138 8.75 12.64 3.01
N VAL A 139 8.88 12.79 4.35
CA VAL A 139 8.79 14.10 5.01
C VAL A 139 9.93 15.02 4.56
N THR A 140 11.15 14.48 4.45
CA THR A 140 12.34 15.25 4.02
C THR A 140 12.17 15.79 2.60
N TYR A 141 11.44 15.11 1.71
CA TYR A 141 11.10 15.64 0.40
C TYR A 141 10.31 16.95 0.53
N PHE A 142 9.26 17.01 1.34
CA PHE A 142 8.48 18.25 1.48
C PHE A 142 9.28 19.36 2.17
N ASP A 143 10.17 19.01 3.10
CA ASP A 143 11.13 19.94 3.70
C ASP A 143 12.03 20.62 2.63
N THR A 144 12.32 19.95 1.49
CA THR A 144 13.07 20.60 0.40
C THR A 144 12.25 21.65 -0.34
N LEU A 145 10.92 21.63 -0.23
CA LEU A 145 10.00 22.58 -0.87
C LEU A 145 9.65 23.75 0.07
N ALA A 146 9.71 23.54 1.38
CA ALA A 146 9.42 24.56 2.39
C ALA A 146 10.47 25.69 2.41
N SER A 147 10.02 26.94 2.28
CA SER A 147 10.91 28.11 2.14
C SER A 147 11.74 28.44 3.40
N ASP A 148 11.29 27.99 4.57
CA ASP A 148 11.93 28.20 5.87
C ASP A 148 12.96 27.12 6.25
N VAL A 149 13.06 26.04 5.46
CA VAL A 149 14.02 24.96 5.68
C VAL A 149 15.32 25.19 4.88
N SER A 150 16.45 24.78 5.45
CA SER A 150 17.77 24.86 4.80
C SER A 150 17.83 24.11 3.47
N VAL A 151 18.46 24.71 2.45
CA VAL A 151 18.72 24.08 1.13
C VAL A 151 19.69 22.89 1.17
N LEU A 152 20.33 22.64 2.31
CA LEU A 152 21.20 21.48 2.51
C LEU A 152 20.42 20.21 2.92
N VAL A 153 19.15 20.36 3.29
CA VAL A 153 18.26 19.23 3.57
C VAL A 153 17.85 18.61 2.24
N GLN A 154 18.12 17.32 2.09
CA GLN A 154 17.80 16.55 0.89
C GLN A 154 17.45 15.12 1.30
N PRO A 155 16.41 14.52 0.71
CA PRO A 155 16.18 13.10 0.86
C PRO A 155 17.21 12.31 0.04
N ASN A 156 17.26 11.02 0.29
CA ASN A 156 18.12 10.07 -0.41
C ASN A 156 17.54 9.77 -1.79
N TYR A 157 17.77 10.64 -2.78
CA TYR A 157 17.34 10.40 -4.17
C TYR A 157 18.29 9.43 -4.89
N SER A 158 17.73 8.57 -5.74
CA SER A 158 18.52 7.86 -6.73
C SER A 158 19.03 8.85 -7.79
N LEU A 159 20.10 8.50 -8.50
CA LEU A 159 20.64 9.35 -9.56
C LEU A 159 19.57 9.72 -10.62
N MET A 160 18.71 8.75 -10.94
CA MET A 160 17.67 8.84 -11.97
C MET A 160 16.27 8.79 -11.35
N VAL A 161 16.04 9.57 -10.30
CA VAL A 161 14.70 9.80 -9.75
C VAL A 161 13.80 10.51 -10.76
N VAL A 162 12.54 10.10 -10.83
CA VAL A 162 11.51 10.70 -11.69
C VAL A 162 10.43 11.30 -10.79
N ARG A 163 9.99 12.53 -11.08
CA ARG A 163 8.78 13.12 -10.50
C ARG A 163 7.70 13.26 -11.56
N TRP A 164 6.57 12.61 -11.32
CA TRP A 164 5.41 12.57 -12.19
C TRP A 164 4.19 13.14 -11.45
N GLU A 165 3.63 14.24 -11.95
CA GLU A 165 2.52 14.97 -11.34
C GLU A 165 1.31 14.89 -12.25
N TRP A 166 0.29 14.16 -11.84
CA TRP A 166 -0.94 14.05 -12.60
C TRP A 166 -1.62 15.40 -12.79
N PRO A 167 -2.49 15.57 -13.79
CA PRO A 167 -3.15 16.84 -13.96
C PRO A 167 -3.91 17.22 -12.68
N PRO A 168 -3.95 18.52 -12.37
CA PRO A 168 -3.75 19.62 -13.31
C PRO A 168 -2.30 20.09 -13.54
N TRP A 169 -1.32 19.42 -12.94
CA TRP A 169 0.09 19.75 -13.13
C TRP A 169 0.67 19.17 -14.43
N LEU A 170 1.98 19.34 -14.59
CA LEU A 170 2.72 19.19 -15.84
C LEU A 170 3.39 17.81 -16.00
N LEU A 171 2.76 16.73 -15.53
CA LEU A 171 3.26 15.35 -15.68
C LEU A 171 4.74 15.22 -15.29
N LEU A 172 5.68 15.20 -16.24
CA LEU A 172 7.11 15.09 -15.94
C LEU A 172 7.71 16.44 -15.50
N THR A 173 7.71 16.69 -14.19
CA THR A 173 8.22 17.94 -13.59
C THR A 173 9.59 17.79 -12.91
N GLY A 174 10.15 16.58 -12.91
CA GLY A 174 11.48 16.31 -12.40
C GLY A 174 12.11 15.08 -13.01
N LEU A 175 13.35 15.21 -13.48
CA LEU A 175 14.12 14.08 -13.99
C LEU A 175 15.59 14.16 -13.58
N GLY A 176 16.00 13.20 -12.75
CA GLY A 176 17.33 13.13 -12.15
C GLY A 176 17.46 14.01 -10.91
N ASN A 177 18.25 13.54 -9.95
CA ASN A 177 18.36 14.19 -8.63
C ASN A 177 18.85 15.64 -8.71
N ALA A 178 19.81 15.94 -9.59
CA ALA A 178 20.36 17.28 -9.76
C ALA A 178 19.30 18.27 -10.27
N ASN A 179 18.38 17.81 -11.12
CA ASN A 179 17.29 18.65 -11.61
C ASN A 179 16.27 18.90 -10.51
N LEU A 180 15.85 17.86 -9.77
CA LEU A 180 14.93 18.01 -8.63
C LEU A 180 15.48 18.99 -7.60
N ILE A 181 16.72 18.78 -7.15
CA ILE A 181 17.36 19.67 -6.17
C ILE A 181 17.40 21.12 -6.68
N LEU A 182 17.72 21.32 -7.96
CA LEU A 182 17.76 22.66 -8.53
C LEU A 182 16.37 23.31 -8.58
N THR A 183 15.34 22.55 -8.96
CA THR A 183 13.97 23.06 -9.01
C THR A 183 13.43 23.37 -7.63
N ASP A 184 13.69 22.51 -6.64
CA ASP A 184 13.23 22.71 -5.26
C ASP A 184 13.84 23.99 -4.66
N VAL A 185 15.14 24.23 -4.90
CA VAL A 185 15.80 25.47 -4.51
C VAL A 185 15.17 26.70 -5.19
N ALA A 186 14.75 26.58 -6.45
CA ALA A 186 14.07 27.67 -7.16
C ALA A 186 12.66 27.93 -6.59
N LEU A 187 11.93 26.88 -6.20
CA LEU A 187 10.60 26.98 -5.60
C LEU A 187 10.62 27.75 -4.29
N LYS A 188 11.69 27.65 -3.48
CA LYS A 188 11.84 28.44 -2.24
C LYS A 188 11.88 29.96 -2.44
N LEU A 189 12.03 30.45 -3.67
CA LEU A 189 11.90 31.89 -3.98
C LEU A 189 10.46 32.39 -3.89
N PHE A 190 9.49 31.47 -3.93
CA PHE A 190 8.07 31.72 -3.72
C PHE A 190 7.73 31.21 -2.32
N PRO A 191 7.34 32.09 -1.37
CA PRO A 191 7.13 31.67 0.00
C PRO A 191 6.01 30.63 0.10
N THR A 192 6.39 29.41 0.46
CA THR A 192 5.50 28.29 0.73
C THR A 192 5.76 27.80 2.15
N VAL A 193 4.69 27.55 2.89
CA VAL A 193 4.72 26.93 4.22
C VAL A 193 3.95 25.62 4.18
N ILE A 194 4.42 24.62 4.91
CA ILE A 194 3.68 23.36 5.10
C ILE A 194 2.72 23.56 6.27
N ALA A 195 1.42 23.58 6.00
CA ALA A 195 0.39 23.73 7.03
C ALA A 195 0.12 22.41 7.74
N GLU A 196 0.09 21.31 6.98
CA GLU A 196 -0.15 19.97 7.48
C GLU A 196 0.65 18.96 6.65
N ILE A 197 1.12 17.90 7.30
CA ILE A 197 1.77 16.77 6.67
C ILE A 197 1.42 15.50 7.43
N ASP A 198 0.84 14.53 6.72
CA ASP A 198 0.52 13.21 7.23
C ASP A 198 1.13 12.17 6.31
N CYS A 199 2.15 11.46 6.80
CA CYS A 199 2.91 10.48 6.05
C CYS A 199 2.86 9.12 6.74
N ARG A 200 2.66 8.07 5.93
CA ARG A 200 2.63 6.68 6.39
C ARG A 200 3.54 5.81 5.52
N ALA A 201 4.11 4.79 6.16
CA ALA A 201 4.84 3.72 5.47
C ALA A 201 3.95 2.51 5.18
N PHE A 202 4.26 1.81 4.09
CA PHE A 202 3.49 0.67 3.59
C PHE A 202 4.40 -0.53 3.30
N ASP A 203 3.84 -1.74 3.41
CA ASP A 203 4.55 -2.98 3.11
C ASP A 203 4.64 -3.27 1.60
N THR A 204 4.00 -2.44 0.78
CA THR A 204 3.92 -2.54 -0.67
C THR A 204 4.27 -1.21 -1.31
N GLN A 205 4.93 -1.23 -2.47
CA GLN A 205 5.24 0.00 -3.19
C GLN A 205 3.98 0.78 -3.59
N PRO A 206 4.02 2.12 -3.59
CA PRO A 206 5.08 2.97 -3.03
C PRO A 206 5.15 2.87 -1.50
N TYR A 207 6.36 2.71 -0.94
CA TYR A 207 6.52 2.45 0.51
C TYR A 207 6.30 3.67 1.39
N GLY A 208 6.41 4.89 0.86
CA GLY A 208 6.03 6.11 1.56
C GLY A 208 4.88 6.77 0.81
N ARG A 209 3.82 7.14 1.51
CA ARG A 209 2.74 7.96 0.95
C ARG A 209 2.39 9.06 1.93
N CYS A 210 2.13 10.24 1.40
CA CYS A 210 1.84 11.41 2.19
C CYS A 210 0.62 12.13 1.63
N HIS A 211 -0.24 12.56 2.53
CA HIS A 211 -1.24 13.59 2.28
C HIS A 211 -0.77 14.86 2.99
N MET A 212 -0.68 15.96 2.28
CA MET A 212 -0.11 17.19 2.84
C MET A 212 -0.75 18.44 2.27
N VAL A 213 -0.68 19.53 3.02
CA VAL A 213 -1.33 20.79 2.68
C VAL A 213 -0.31 21.91 2.65
N PHE A 214 -0.05 22.42 1.45
CA PHE A 214 0.74 23.64 1.28
C PHE A 214 -0.12 24.88 1.51
N ASP A 215 0.46 25.88 2.15
CA ASP A 215 -0.10 27.23 2.25
C ASP A 215 0.70 28.18 1.34
N TYR A 216 0.07 28.57 0.22
CA TYR A 216 0.58 29.58 -0.69
C TYR A 216 -0.07 30.93 -0.39
N SER A 217 0.46 31.64 0.61
CA SER A 217 0.02 33.00 0.96
C SER A 217 -1.49 33.11 1.32
N GLY A 218 -2.03 32.09 1.98
CA GLY A 218 -3.40 31.99 2.45
C GLY A 218 -4.29 31.04 1.64
N GLU A 219 -3.79 30.51 0.52
CA GLU A 219 -4.46 29.48 -0.26
C GLU A 219 -3.93 28.10 0.12
N LEU A 220 -4.83 27.23 0.59
CA LEU A 220 -4.50 25.87 1.00
C LEU A 220 -4.60 24.91 -0.17
N CYS A 221 -3.52 24.16 -0.37
CA CYS A 221 -3.33 23.24 -1.48
C CYS A 221 -3.07 21.84 -0.95
N PRO A 222 -4.12 21.05 -0.74
CA PRO A 222 -3.97 19.65 -0.35
C PRO A 222 -3.49 18.84 -1.57
N ILE A 223 -2.46 18.02 -1.34
CA ILE A 223 -1.86 17.14 -2.33
C ILE A 223 -1.59 15.75 -1.74
N TYR A 224 -1.66 14.75 -2.60
CA TYR A 224 -1.29 13.37 -2.29
C TYR A 224 -0.03 13.00 -3.07
N GLU A 225 1.01 12.54 -2.39
CA GLU A 225 2.28 12.21 -3.02
C GLU A 225 2.86 10.90 -2.50
N GLU A 226 3.38 10.10 -3.43
CA GLU A 226 3.82 8.73 -3.19
C GLU A 226 5.27 8.52 -3.63
N PHE A 227 6.03 7.77 -2.83
CA PHE A 227 7.47 7.61 -2.95
C PHE A 227 7.84 6.14 -3.11
N THR A 228 8.37 5.81 -4.29
CA THR A 228 8.91 4.48 -4.60
C THR A 228 10.38 4.44 -4.23
N PHE A 229 10.81 3.33 -3.59
CA PHE A 229 12.19 3.16 -3.16
C PHE A 229 12.86 1.92 -3.75
N ASN A 230 14.17 1.96 -3.97
CA ASN A 230 14.96 0.76 -4.27
C ASN A 230 15.45 0.03 -3.00
N ASP A 231 16.22 -1.05 -3.16
CA ASP A 231 16.75 -1.83 -2.03
C ASP A 231 17.77 -1.04 -1.17
N GLN A 232 18.37 0.02 -1.72
CA GLN A 232 19.29 0.90 -0.99
C GLN A 232 18.56 1.97 -0.18
N GLY A 233 17.23 2.06 -0.29
CA GLY A 233 16.43 3.11 0.35
C GLY A 233 16.48 4.43 -0.39
N GLU A 234 16.88 4.46 -1.67
CA GLU A 234 16.83 5.67 -2.47
C GLU A 234 15.42 5.86 -3.06
N ILE A 235 14.93 7.10 -3.10
CA ILE A 235 13.71 7.47 -3.82
C ILE A 235 13.99 7.42 -5.32
N THR A 236 13.24 6.60 -6.04
CA THR A 236 13.42 6.36 -7.49
C THR A 236 12.28 6.90 -8.33
N PHE A 237 11.09 7.02 -7.75
CA PHE A 237 9.92 7.55 -8.42
C PHE A 237 9.04 8.28 -7.40
N ILE A 238 8.57 9.46 -7.79
CA ILE A 238 7.67 10.31 -7.02
C ILE A 238 6.44 10.52 -7.89
N GLU A 239 5.28 10.16 -7.36
CA GLU A 239 4.00 10.30 -8.05
C GLU A 239 3.10 11.22 -7.25
N ALA A 240 2.69 12.35 -7.83
CA ALA A 240 1.87 13.36 -7.19
C ALA A 240 0.47 13.41 -7.80
N TRP A 241 -0.51 13.60 -6.95
CA TRP A 241 -1.93 13.68 -7.27
C TRP A 241 -2.59 14.83 -6.51
N THR A 242 -3.64 15.38 -7.11
CA THR A 242 -4.42 16.46 -6.51
C THR A 242 -5.60 15.91 -5.73
N ASP A 243 -6.05 16.61 -4.69
CA ASP A 243 -7.30 16.29 -3.99
C ASP A 243 -8.56 16.83 -4.68
N LEU A 244 -8.44 17.37 -5.89
CA LEU A 244 -9.60 17.86 -6.63
C LEU A 244 -10.55 16.71 -6.98
N PRO A 245 -11.88 16.91 -6.81
CA PRO A 245 -12.87 15.89 -7.16
C PRO A 245 -12.71 15.40 -8.60
N GLY A 246 -12.59 14.08 -8.77
CA GLY A 246 -12.41 13.43 -10.07
C GLY A 246 -10.96 13.29 -10.53
N TRP A 247 -10.01 13.90 -9.81
CA TRP A 247 -8.56 13.81 -10.07
C TRP A 247 -7.79 13.14 -8.94
N THR A 248 -8.37 13.06 -7.75
CA THR A 248 -7.80 12.33 -6.62
C THR A 248 -7.75 10.81 -6.86
N PRO A 249 -6.68 10.14 -6.42
CA PRO A 249 -6.59 8.68 -6.44
C PRO A 249 -7.42 8.04 -5.33
N THR A 250 -7.89 8.80 -4.34
CA THR A 250 -8.59 8.29 -3.16
C THR A 250 -10.10 8.50 -3.23
N THR A 251 -10.82 7.79 -2.37
CA THR A 251 -12.22 8.08 -2.05
C THR A 251 -12.33 8.42 -0.56
N GLU A 252 -13.48 8.91 -0.10
CA GLU A 252 -13.68 9.26 1.34
C GLU A 252 -13.35 8.08 2.27
N ASP A 253 -13.60 6.84 1.84
CA ASP A 253 -13.35 5.62 2.60
C ASP A 253 -11.96 4.99 2.33
N ASP A 254 -11.16 5.54 1.42
CA ASP A 254 -9.82 5.03 1.06
C ASP A 254 -8.77 6.14 1.08
N TYR A 255 -8.58 6.76 2.24
CA TYR A 255 -7.64 7.86 2.45
C TYR A 255 -6.19 7.54 2.05
N TRP A 256 -5.78 6.26 2.17
CA TRP A 256 -4.41 5.83 1.84
C TRP A 256 -4.27 5.23 0.44
N ALA A 257 -5.30 5.35 -0.40
CA ALA A 257 -5.30 4.90 -1.78
C ALA A 257 -4.93 3.41 -1.92
N GLU A 258 -5.32 2.56 -0.96
CA GLU A 258 -4.93 1.14 -0.90
C GLU A 258 -5.77 0.26 -1.83
N GLY A 259 -6.93 0.75 -2.30
CA GLY A 259 -7.85 0.01 -3.15
C GLY A 259 -7.33 -0.28 -4.57
N GLU A 260 -7.86 -1.33 -5.19
CA GLU A 260 -7.47 -1.77 -6.55
C GLU A 260 -7.85 -0.79 -7.67
N HIS A 261 -8.73 0.16 -7.36
CA HIS A 261 -9.14 1.23 -8.27
C HIS A 261 -8.00 2.22 -8.51
N VAL A 262 -7.01 2.31 -7.62
CA VAL A 262 -5.90 3.25 -7.72
C VAL A 262 -4.91 2.80 -8.79
N LYS A 263 -4.81 3.59 -9.88
CA LYS A 263 -4.00 3.26 -11.06
C LYS A 263 -2.64 3.95 -11.06
N ARG A 264 -1.77 3.53 -10.14
CA ARG A 264 -0.40 4.07 -10.00
C ARG A 264 0.45 3.85 -11.24
N LEU A 265 1.16 4.87 -11.69
CA LEU A 265 2.20 4.73 -12.70
C LEU A 265 3.43 4.05 -12.11
N ALA A 266 3.79 4.36 -10.87
CA ALA A 266 4.99 3.85 -10.21
C ALA A 266 5.07 2.30 -10.17
N THR A 267 3.93 1.60 -10.10
CA THR A 267 3.88 0.13 -10.11
C THR A 267 3.79 -0.47 -11.53
N ARG A 268 3.64 0.37 -12.55
CA ARG A 268 3.52 -0.03 -13.97
C ARG A 268 4.80 0.22 -14.76
N VAL A 269 5.61 1.18 -14.31
CA VAL A 269 6.90 1.55 -14.94
C VAL A 269 7.94 0.45 -14.69
N PRO A 270 8.45 -0.20 -15.76
CA PRO A 270 9.53 -1.17 -15.63
C PRO A 270 10.85 -0.49 -15.24
N GLY A 271 11.76 -1.26 -14.63
CA GLY A 271 13.05 -0.76 -14.15
C GLY A 271 13.07 -0.40 -12.66
N LEU A 272 11.90 -0.11 -12.08
CA LEU A 272 11.75 0.25 -10.67
C LEU A 272 11.79 -0.95 -9.71
N GLY A 273 11.61 -2.16 -10.22
CA GLY A 273 11.46 -3.40 -9.45
C GLY A 273 12.72 -4.19 -9.18
N ASN A 274 13.88 -3.68 -9.58
CA ASN A 274 15.17 -4.30 -9.32
C ASN A 274 15.88 -3.60 -8.15
N ALA A 275 16.95 -4.22 -7.63
CA ALA A 275 17.65 -3.72 -6.45
C ALA A 275 18.13 -2.27 -6.58
N ASN A 276 18.40 -1.76 -7.79
CA ASN A 276 18.87 -0.40 -8.04
C ASN A 276 17.74 0.58 -8.36
N GLY A 277 16.57 0.11 -8.82
CA GLY A 277 15.43 0.93 -9.22
C GLY A 277 15.80 2.05 -10.22
N LEU A 278 15.99 1.68 -11.48
CA LEU A 278 16.42 2.60 -12.55
C LEU A 278 15.40 2.66 -13.67
N VAL A 279 14.89 3.86 -13.95
CA VAL A 279 14.09 4.12 -15.15
C VAL A 279 15.03 4.39 -16.34
N ASP A 280 15.08 3.44 -17.27
CA ASP A 280 15.83 3.55 -18.53
C ASP A 280 14.84 3.72 -19.69
N PHE A 281 14.75 4.95 -20.21
CA PHE A 281 13.82 5.27 -21.29
C PHE A 281 14.22 4.69 -22.65
N ASP A 282 15.45 4.21 -22.81
CA ASP A 282 15.96 3.64 -24.06
C ASP A 282 16.01 2.10 -24.03
N ALA A 283 15.66 1.50 -22.90
CA ALA A 283 15.61 0.05 -22.75
C ALA A 283 14.47 -0.58 -23.56
N THR A 284 14.72 -1.77 -24.10
CA THR A 284 13.72 -2.51 -24.89
C THR A 284 12.46 -2.86 -24.09
N TRP A 285 12.61 -3.18 -22.79
CA TRP A 285 11.49 -3.45 -21.91
C TRP A 285 10.61 -2.22 -21.66
N MET A 286 11.18 -1.00 -21.72
CA MET A 286 10.41 0.24 -21.62
C MET A 286 9.59 0.44 -22.89
N GLU A 287 10.19 0.19 -24.05
CA GLU A 287 9.48 0.27 -25.34
C GLU A 287 8.35 -0.75 -25.46
N GLU A 288 8.52 -1.94 -24.90
CA GLU A 288 7.46 -2.97 -24.85
C GLU A 288 6.32 -2.58 -23.91
N ALA A 289 6.64 -2.04 -22.73
CA ALA A 289 5.64 -1.56 -21.78
C ALA A 289 4.87 -0.35 -22.36
N ALA A 290 5.56 0.60 -22.98
CA ALA A 290 4.96 1.77 -23.62
C ALA A 290 3.99 1.45 -24.76
N LYS A 291 4.12 0.28 -25.40
CA LYS A 291 3.15 -0.18 -26.43
C LYS A 291 1.84 -0.68 -25.82
N GLN A 292 1.87 -1.07 -24.55
CA GLN A 292 0.75 -1.71 -23.84
C GLN A 292 0.05 -0.75 -22.87
N ASP A 293 0.79 0.23 -22.37
CA ASP A 293 0.31 1.21 -21.39
C ASP A 293 0.59 2.63 -21.90
N ALA A 294 -0.48 3.39 -22.11
CA ALA A 294 -0.41 4.74 -22.67
C ALA A 294 0.31 5.72 -21.74
N ASP A 295 0.16 5.57 -20.42
CA ASP A 295 0.77 6.45 -19.42
C ASP A 295 2.28 6.20 -19.37
N VAL A 296 2.69 4.91 -19.41
CA VAL A 296 4.11 4.53 -19.54
C VAL A 296 4.68 5.04 -20.87
N GLY A 297 3.89 4.99 -21.95
CA GLY A 297 4.28 5.54 -23.25
C GLY A 297 4.50 7.06 -23.21
N GLU A 298 3.63 7.80 -22.52
CA GLU A 298 3.77 9.24 -22.35
C GLU A 298 4.97 9.59 -21.46
N LEU A 299 5.16 8.86 -20.36
CA LEU A 299 6.37 8.96 -19.53
C LEU A 299 7.64 8.75 -20.35
N MET A 300 7.70 7.68 -21.16
CA MET A 300 8.86 7.40 -22.01
C MET A 300 9.12 8.52 -23.02
N LYS A 301 8.07 9.02 -23.68
CA LYS A 301 8.16 10.14 -24.64
C LYS A 301 8.75 11.40 -24.00
N ARG A 302 8.32 11.70 -22.77
CA ARG A 302 8.77 12.86 -21.99
C ARG A 302 10.18 12.66 -21.46
N GLY A 303 10.49 11.49 -20.92
CA GLY A 303 11.82 11.12 -20.43
C GLY A 303 12.90 11.22 -21.51
N ARG A 304 12.59 10.88 -22.77
CA ARG A 304 13.52 11.04 -23.90
C ARG A 304 13.70 12.48 -24.36
N ARG A 305 12.76 13.38 -24.06
CA ARG A 305 12.76 14.80 -24.49
C ARG A 305 12.22 15.72 -23.39
N PRO A 306 12.87 15.76 -22.20
CA PRO A 306 12.28 16.36 -21.01
C PRO A 306 12.02 17.87 -21.20
N TYR A 307 13.03 18.63 -21.62
CA TYR A 307 12.88 20.07 -21.85
C TYR A 307 11.88 20.43 -22.94
N GLY A 308 11.87 19.67 -24.05
CA GLY A 308 10.96 19.96 -25.17
C GLY A 308 9.50 19.72 -24.78
N THR A 309 9.22 18.58 -24.16
CA THR A 309 7.87 18.21 -23.74
C THR A 309 7.35 19.08 -22.59
N TYR A 310 8.20 19.40 -21.61
CA TYR A 310 7.85 20.32 -20.54
C TYR A 310 7.46 21.71 -21.06
N MET A 311 8.20 22.25 -22.03
CA MET A 311 7.85 23.54 -22.65
C MET A 311 6.55 23.48 -23.46
N GLU A 312 6.30 22.40 -24.19
CA GLU A 312 5.03 22.19 -24.90
C GLU A 312 3.84 22.16 -23.94
N GLU A 313 4.02 21.53 -22.78
CA GLU A 313 2.98 21.38 -21.78
C GLU A 313 2.67 22.67 -21.03
N ILE A 314 3.70 23.44 -20.64
CA ILE A 314 3.50 24.80 -20.09
C ILE A 314 2.66 25.65 -21.04
N VAL A 315 2.94 25.58 -22.34
CA VAL A 315 2.18 26.35 -23.33
C VAL A 315 0.74 25.84 -23.46
N THR A 316 0.55 24.52 -23.39
CA THR A 316 -0.76 23.88 -23.54
C THR A 316 -1.66 24.12 -22.33
N HIS A 317 -1.08 24.06 -21.13
CA HIS A 317 -1.78 24.16 -19.84
C HIS A 317 -1.47 25.47 -19.11
N ALA A 318 -1.19 26.54 -19.88
CA ALA A 318 -0.80 27.84 -19.33
C ALA A 318 -1.87 28.46 -18.44
N VAL A 319 -3.15 28.10 -18.64
CA VAL A 319 -4.27 28.58 -17.85
C VAL A 319 -4.34 27.79 -16.54
N GLU A 320 -4.33 26.47 -16.62
CA GLU A 320 -4.40 25.58 -15.48
C GLU A 320 -3.22 25.77 -14.52
N THR A 321 -2.02 25.99 -15.07
CA THR A 321 -0.81 26.26 -14.27
C THR A 321 -0.73 27.67 -13.71
N ALA A 322 -1.49 28.64 -14.26
CA ALA A 322 -1.54 30.00 -13.74
C ALA A 322 -2.47 30.13 -12.52
N GLU A 323 -3.41 29.20 -12.36
CA GLU A 323 -4.39 29.16 -11.28
C GLU A 323 -3.90 28.37 -10.05
N GLY A 324 -2.60 28.06 -10.01
CA GLY A 324 -1.95 27.44 -8.85
C GLY A 324 -2.52 26.04 -8.58
N CYS A 325 -3.12 25.85 -7.41
CA CYS A 325 -3.61 24.54 -6.97
C CYS A 325 -5.08 24.29 -7.33
N ASN A 326 -5.77 25.28 -7.92
CA ASN A 326 -7.20 25.22 -8.15
C ASN A 326 -7.57 25.63 -9.58
N PRO A 327 -7.25 24.80 -10.58
CA PRO A 327 -7.59 25.08 -11.96
C PRO A 327 -9.10 24.99 -12.16
N GLY A 328 -9.70 26.10 -12.58
CA GLY A 328 -11.13 26.24 -12.82
C GLY A 328 -11.86 27.22 -11.89
N HIS A 329 -11.14 27.98 -11.05
CA HIS A 329 -11.70 29.04 -10.21
C HIS A 329 -11.11 30.43 -10.49
#